data_AF-A0A956KNM5-F1
#
_entry.id   AF-A0A956KNM5-F1
#
_cell.length_a   1.000
_cell.length_b   1.000
_cell.length_c   1.000
_cell.angle_alpha   90.00
_cell.angle_beta   90.00
_cell.angle_gamma   90.00
#
_symmetry.space_group_name_H-M   'P 1'
#
loop_
_entity.id
_entity.type
_entity.pdbx_description
1 polymer ?
#
loop_
_entity_poly.entity_id
_entity_poly.type
_entity_poly.pdbx_seq_one_letter_code
_entity_poly.pdbx_strand_id
1 'polypeptide(L)'
;RGRITCPSFNPGGAPKDTEALLASDQIDSRLFVSKNVCHGVVWTGELQAILKQKLAGTALRPGLKTMIHGLDRYLADKGVGKAMHDIVAAACVLDEAVCEFAEVEIYRRKGEWGARAAEGTRTRISIGFDQDRFVDVLAN
;
A
#
# COMPACT_ATOMS: atom_id res chain seq x y z
N ARG A 1 16.61 10.35 9.39
CA ARG A 1 16.83 11.17 8.17
C ARG A 1 15.97 10.61 7.06
N GLY A 2 15.12 11.43 6.43
CA GLY A 2 14.41 11.02 5.21
C GLY A 2 15.41 10.81 4.07
N ARG A 3 15.16 9.80 3.23
CA ARG A 3 15.93 9.59 2.00
C ARG A 3 15.13 10.11 0.81
N ILE A 4 15.82 10.79 -0.11
CA ILE A 4 15.22 11.28 -1.36
C ILE A 4 15.06 10.12 -2.37
N THR A 5 16.00 9.19 -2.36
CA THR A 5 15.95 7.93 -3.11
C THR A 5 16.16 6.74 -2.19
N CYS A 6 15.59 5.59 -2.52
CA CYS A 6 15.87 4.34 -1.80
C CYS A 6 15.81 3.13 -2.72
N PRO A 7 16.46 2.01 -2.35
CA PRO A 7 16.22 0.74 -2.99
C PRO A 7 14.77 0.33 -2.76
N SER A 8 14.13 -0.18 -3.80
CA SER A 8 12.77 -0.71 -3.74
C SER A 8 12.76 -2.13 -4.28
N PHE A 9 12.03 -3.03 -3.64
CA PHE A 9 12.00 -4.42 -4.06
C PHE A 9 11.24 -4.58 -5.38
N ASN A 10 10.03 -4.01 -5.49
CA ASN A 10 9.18 -4.14 -6.68
C ASN A 10 9.80 -3.39 -7.89
N PRO A 11 9.90 -2.05 -7.89
CA PRO A 11 10.63 -1.30 -8.92
C PRO A 11 12.07 -1.75 -9.17
N GLY A 12 12.79 -2.19 -8.13
CA GLY A 12 14.19 -2.60 -8.26
C GLY A 12 14.39 -4.01 -8.80
N GLY A 13 13.40 -4.90 -8.66
CA GLY A 13 13.46 -6.26 -9.20
C GLY A 13 13.35 -6.32 -10.72
N ALA A 14 12.63 -5.36 -11.31
CA ALA A 14 12.43 -5.24 -12.76
C ALA A 14 12.49 -3.78 -13.22
N PRO A 15 13.67 -3.14 -13.18
CA PRO A 15 13.74 -1.69 -13.33
C PRO A 15 13.44 -1.21 -14.76
N LYS A 16 13.82 -1.99 -15.78
CA LYS A 16 13.51 -1.67 -17.18
C LYS A 16 12.01 -1.71 -17.44
N ASP A 17 11.33 -2.71 -16.87
CA ASP A 17 9.89 -2.87 -17.03
C ASP A 17 9.13 -1.77 -16.25
N THR A 18 9.67 -1.36 -15.10
CA THR A 18 9.14 -0.22 -14.35
C THR A 18 9.29 1.09 -15.12
N GLU A 19 10.46 1.34 -15.71
CA GLU A 19 10.69 2.51 -16.57
C GLU A 19 9.76 2.50 -17.79
N ALA A 20 9.54 1.34 -18.42
CA ALA A 20 8.61 1.18 -19.53
C ALA A 20 7.14 1.43 -19.10
N LEU A 21 6.72 0.94 -17.94
CA LEU A 21 5.38 1.19 -17.38
C LEU A 21 5.16 2.68 -17.10
N LEU A 22 6.17 3.37 -16.58
CA LEU A 22 6.11 4.81 -16.31
C LEU A 22 6.04 5.63 -17.60
N ALA A 23 6.72 5.20 -18.67
CA ALA A 23 6.74 5.88 -19.97
C ALA A 23 5.53 5.53 -20.87
N SER A 24 4.80 4.45 -20.59
CA SER A 24 3.71 3.96 -21.42
C SER A 24 2.54 4.96 -21.48
N ASP A 25 2.12 5.34 -22.67
CA ASP A 25 0.94 6.17 -22.91
C ASP A 25 -0.38 5.39 -22.83
N GLN A 26 -0.32 4.05 -22.89
CA GLN A 26 -1.47 3.15 -22.77
C GLN A 26 -2.08 3.10 -21.37
N ILE A 27 -1.38 3.65 -20.36
CA ILE A 27 -1.87 3.71 -18.99
C ILE A 27 -2.34 5.14 -18.71
N ASP A 28 -3.64 5.29 -18.52
CA ASP A 28 -4.28 6.59 -18.29
C ASP A 28 -3.79 7.21 -16.97
N SER A 29 -3.82 6.45 -15.87
CA SER A 29 -3.33 6.93 -14.57
C SER A 29 -2.61 5.83 -13.78
N ARG A 30 -1.68 6.25 -12.91
CA ARG A 30 -0.88 5.36 -12.05
C ARG A 30 -0.98 5.80 -10.60
N LEU A 31 -1.25 4.85 -9.71
CA LEU A 31 -1.23 5.03 -8.26
C LEU A 31 -0.09 4.22 -7.65
N PHE A 32 0.86 4.90 -7.04
CA PHE A 32 1.95 4.28 -6.27
C PHE A 32 1.62 4.33 -4.78
N VAL A 33 1.39 3.18 -4.17
CA VAL A 33 1.32 3.08 -2.72
C VAL A 33 2.74 2.99 -2.16
N SER A 34 3.20 4.09 -1.57
CA SER A 34 4.61 4.28 -1.20
C SER A 34 5.00 3.52 0.04
N LYS A 35 6.24 3.05 0.07
CA LYS A 35 6.86 2.43 1.25
C LYS A 35 6.77 3.32 2.49
N ASN A 36 6.88 4.64 2.31
CA ASN A 36 6.85 5.61 3.40
C ASN A 36 5.49 5.65 4.12
N VAL A 37 4.41 5.34 3.41
CA VAL A 37 3.07 5.23 3.99
C VAL A 37 2.79 3.79 4.41
N CYS A 38 2.91 2.85 3.48
CA CYS A 38 2.36 1.51 3.65
C CYS A 38 3.16 0.60 4.59
N HIS A 39 4.43 0.91 4.86
CA HIS A 39 5.20 0.22 5.91
C HIS A 39 4.85 0.70 7.32
N GLY A 40 4.20 1.87 7.46
CA GLY A 40 3.61 2.31 8.72
C GLY A 40 2.33 1.55 9.06
N VAL A 41 1.68 0.94 8.06
CA VAL A 41 0.47 0.14 8.24
C VAL A 41 0.84 -1.30 8.55
N VAL A 42 0.73 -1.66 9.82
CA VAL A 42 1.16 -2.96 10.35
C VAL A 42 -0.02 -3.69 10.96
N TRP A 43 -0.12 -5.00 10.72
CA TRP A 43 -1.11 -5.84 11.39
C TRP A 43 -0.75 -6.01 12.88
N THR A 44 -1.34 -5.17 13.72
CA THR A 44 -1.20 -5.20 15.18
C THR A 44 -2.43 -5.82 15.83
N GLY A 45 -2.33 -6.17 17.12
CA GLY A 45 -3.49 -6.61 17.90
C GLY A 45 -4.59 -5.55 17.99
N GLU A 46 -4.22 -4.26 17.97
CA GLU A 46 -5.17 -3.14 17.95
C GLU A 46 -5.96 -3.10 16.63
N LEU A 47 -5.26 -3.10 15.48
CA LEU A 47 -5.92 -3.08 14.18
C LEU A 47 -6.78 -4.34 13.95
N GLN A 48 -6.29 -5.49 14.41
CA GLN A 48 -7.03 -6.74 14.43
C GLN A 48 -8.32 -6.61 15.25
N ALA A 49 -8.27 -6.02 16.44
CA ALA A 49 -9.43 -5.84 17.30
C ALA A 49 -10.46 -4.91 16.65
N ILE A 50 -10.02 -3.78 16.08
CA ILE A 50 -10.88 -2.83 15.36
C ILE A 50 -11.62 -3.53 14.21
N LEU A 51 -10.90 -4.28 13.38
CA LEU A 51 -11.52 -5.00 12.26
C LEU A 51 -12.50 -6.08 12.76
N LYS A 52 -12.12 -6.87 13.77
CA LYS A 52 -12.99 -7.91 14.34
C LYS A 52 -14.26 -7.33 14.97
N GLN A 53 -14.18 -6.13 15.56
CA GLN A 53 -15.34 -5.41 16.07
C GLN A 53 -16.29 -5.01 14.94
N LYS A 54 -15.78 -4.46 13.83
CA LYS A 54 -16.63 -4.12 12.66
C LYS A 54 -17.27 -5.33 12.00
N LEU A 55 -16.60 -6.47 12.06
CA LEU A 55 -17.09 -7.73 11.49
C LEU A 55 -18.03 -8.51 12.43
N ALA A 56 -18.26 -8.03 13.66
CA ALA A 56 -19.09 -8.74 14.63
C ALA A 56 -20.53 -8.89 14.12
N GLY A 57 -21.01 -10.14 14.04
CA GLY A 57 -22.34 -10.45 13.50
C GLY A 57 -22.40 -10.56 11.97
N THR A 58 -21.29 -10.37 11.27
CA THR A 58 -21.21 -10.48 9.80
C THR A 58 -20.64 -11.83 9.38
N ALA A 59 -21.23 -12.44 8.35
CA ALA A 59 -20.68 -13.65 7.74
C ALA A 59 -19.40 -13.33 6.95
N LEU A 60 -18.27 -13.91 7.35
CA LEU A 60 -16.99 -13.64 6.71
C LEU A 60 -16.86 -14.32 5.34
N ARG A 61 -16.47 -13.53 4.34
CA ARG A 61 -16.06 -14.03 3.02
C ARG A 61 -14.81 -14.94 3.17
N PRO A 62 -14.70 -16.05 2.41
CA PRO A 62 -13.57 -16.97 2.53
C PRO A 62 -12.19 -16.31 2.39
N GLY A 63 -12.03 -15.36 1.44
CA GLY A 63 -10.77 -14.63 1.25
C GLY A 63 -10.38 -13.79 2.46
N LEU A 64 -11.32 -13.05 3.03
CA LEU A 64 -11.09 -12.24 4.24
C LEU A 64 -10.73 -13.12 5.44
N LYS A 65 -11.43 -14.26 5.61
CA LYS A 65 -11.12 -15.24 6.65
C LYS A 65 -9.69 -15.78 6.52
N THR A 66 -9.27 -16.12 5.31
CA THR A 66 -7.90 -16.60 5.03
C THR A 66 -6.86 -15.52 5.30
N MET A 67 -7.13 -14.28 4.88
CA MET A 67 -6.24 -13.14 5.15
C MET A 67 -6.04 -12.92 6.66
N ILE A 68 -7.14 -12.82 7.43
CA ILE A 68 -7.08 -12.64 8.89
C ILE A 68 -6.32 -13.79 9.53
N HIS A 69 -6.60 -15.03 9.14
CA HIS A 69 -5.90 -16.20 9.69
C HIS A 69 -4.39 -16.15 9.43
N GLY A 70 -3.96 -15.82 8.21
CA GLY A 70 -2.55 -15.73 7.86
C GLY A 70 -1.81 -14.62 8.63
N LEU A 71 -2.44 -13.46 8.78
CA LEU A 71 -1.87 -12.33 9.53
C LEU A 71 -1.83 -12.60 11.04
N ASP A 72 -2.87 -13.22 11.59
CA ASP A 72 -2.92 -13.65 13.00
C ASP A 72 -1.83 -14.69 13.30
N ARG A 73 -1.65 -15.68 12.42
CA ARG A 73 -0.58 -16.68 12.52
C ARG A 73 0.80 -16.02 12.49
N TYR A 74 1.02 -15.08 11.56
CA TYR A 74 2.29 -14.35 11.46
C TYR A 74 2.61 -13.59 12.74
N LEU A 75 1.64 -12.85 13.29
CA LEU A 75 1.80 -12.09 14.52
C LEU A 75 2.14 -13.01 15.70
N ALA A 76 1.44 -14.14 15.83
CA ALA A 76 1.70 -15.14 16.87
C ALA A 76 3.10 -15.78 16.74
N ASP A 77 3.50 -16.15 15.53
CA ASP A 77 4.79 -16.83 15.28
C ASP A 77 6.00 -15.90 15.39
N LYS A 78 5.87 -14.64 14.98
CA LYS A 78 6.98 -13.69 14.92
C LYS A 78 7.05 -12.74 16.12
N GLY A 79 5.96 -12.62 16.88
CA GLY A 79 5.82 -11.63 17.95
C GLY A 79 5.81 -10.17 17.45
N VAL A 80 5.75 -9.97 16.14
CA VAL A 80 5.72 -8.65 15.48
C VAL A 80 4.72 -8.66 14.33
N GLY A 81 4.06 -7.53 14.13
CA GLY A 81 3.07 -7.39 13.06
C GLY A 81 3.70 -7.39 11.66
N LYS A 82 2.90 -7.78 10.67
CA LYS A 82 3.29 -7.75 9.25
C LYS A 82 2.90 -6.42 8.62
N ALA A 83 3.84 -5.77 7.92
CA ALA A 83 3.51 -4.62 7.08
C ALA A 83 2.58 -5.04 5.93
N MET A 84 1.50 -4.27 5.74
CA MET A 84 0.35 -4.64 4.90
C MET A 84 0.34 -3.94 3.53
N HIS A 85 1.51 -3.61 3.01
CA HIS A 85 1.67 -2.83 1.78
C HIS A 85 0.79 -3.26 0.59
N ASP A 86 0.78 -4.55 0.24
CA ASP A 86 -0.03 -5.03 -0.89
C ASP A 86 -1.54 -4.98 -0.60
N ILE A 87 -1.95 -5.17 0.65
CA ILE A 87 -3.37 -5.10 1.06
C ILE A 87 -3.83 -3.63 1.04
N VAL A 88 -2.98 -2.69 1.46
CA VAL A 88 -3.26 -1.25 1.33
C VAL A 88 -3.38 -0.87 -0.15
N ALA A 89 -2.48 -1.35 -1.02
CA ALA A 89 -2.57 -1.13 -2.45
C ALA A 89 -3.88 -1.68 -3.05
N ALA A 90 -4.29 -2.89 -2.66
CA ALA A 90 -5.57 -3.45 -3.07
C ALA A 90 -6.77 -2.65 -2.53
N ALA A 91 -6.70 -2.15 -1.30
CA ALA A 91 -7.76 -1.33 -0.72
C ALA A 91 -7.91 0.01 -1.47
N CYS A 92 -6.80 0.64 -1.88
CA CYS A 92 -6.83 1.86 -2.70
C CYS A 92 -7.50 1.66 -4.08
N VAL A 93 -7.56 0.43 -4.60
CA VAL A 93 -8.32 0.14 -5.84
C VAL A 93 -9.82 0.17 -5.59
N LEU A 94 -10.27 -0.20 -4.38
CA LEU A 94 -11.69 -0.22 -4.00
C LEU A 94 -12.16 1.15 -3.51
N ASP A 95 -11.35 1.84 -2.72
CA ASP A 95 -11.57 3.20 -2.26
C ASP A 95 -10.22 3.94 -2.25
N GLU A 96 -10.02 4.84 -3.21
CA GLU A 96 -8.79 5.61 -3.31
C GLU A 96 -8.54 6.45 -2.04
N ALA A 97 -9.60 6.86 -1.32
CA ALA A 97 -9.52 7.66 -0.11
C ALA A 97 -8.89 6.94 1.09
N VAL A 98 -8.59 5.63 0.97
CA VAL A 98 -7.72 4.91 1.91
C VAL A 98 -6.35 5.57 2.05
N CYS A 99 -5.87 6.23 0.98
CA CYS A 99 -4.64 7.01 1.00
C CYS A 99 -4.87 8.42 0.49
N GLU A 100 -4.11 9.36 1.04
CA GLU A 100 -3.92 10.67 0.41
C GLU A 100 -2.83 10.54 -0.66
N PHE A 101 -3.06 11.12 -1.84
CA PHE A 101 -2.16 11.03 -2.99
C PHE A 101 -1.71 12.41 -3.46
N ALA A 102 -0.43 12.52 -3.82
CA ALA A 102 0.13 13.69 -4.49
C ALA A 102 0.66 13.31 -5.88
N GLU A 103 0.51 14.21 -6.86
CA GLU A 103 1.05 14.01 -8.21
C GLU A 103 2.58 14.15 -8.23
N VAL A 104 3.25 13.18 -8.86
CA VAL A 104 4.71 13.08 -8.84
C VAL A 104 5.29 12.51 -10.12
N GLU A 105 6.52 12.91 -10.39
CA GLU A 105 7.42 12.16 -11.26
C GLU A 105 8.17 11.11 -10.43
N ILE A 106 8.02 9.83 -10.80
CA ILE A 106 8.86 8.74 -10.29
C ILE A 106 10.13 8.69 -11.14
N TYR A 107 11.29 8.74 -10.49
CA TYR A 107 12.57 8.72 -11.18
C TYR A 107 13.53 7.71 -10.55
N ARG A 108 14.50 7.26 -11.36
CA ARG A 108 15.56 6.37 -10.93
C ARG A 108 16.91 7.08 -10.99
N ARG A 109 17.72 6.97 -9.93
CA ARG A 109 19.04 7.58 -9.85
C ARG A 109 20.00 6.64 -9.12
N LYS A 110 21.15 6.35 -9.76
CA LYS A 110 22.21 5.48 -9.18
C LYS A 110 21.66 4.13 -8.67
N GLY A 111 20.70 3.54 -9.38
CA GLY A 111 20.08 2.27 -9.01
C GLY A 111 18.97 2.34 -7.96
N GLU A 112 18.72 3.51 -7.38
CA GLU A 112 17.63 3.75 -6.41
C GLU A 112 16.46 4.51 -7.04
N TRP A 113 15.32 4.49 -6.35
CA TRP A 113 14.07 5.11 -6.79
C TRP A 113 13.70 6.29 -5.89
N GLY A 114 13.24 7.37 -6.50
CA GLY A 114 12.72 8.55 -5.82
C GLY A 114 11.45 9.08 -6.47
N ALA A 115 10.82 10.03 -5.79
CA ALA A 115 9.66 10.76 -6.28
C ALA A 115 9.85 12.25 -6.01
N ARG A 116 9.35 13.11 -6.90
CA ARG A 116 9.29 14.56 -6.70
C ARG A 116 7.96 15.09 -7.19
N ALA A 117 7.42 16.11 -6.52
CA ALA A 117 6.20 16.77 -6.94
C ALA A 117 6.34 17.28 -8.38
N ALA A 118 5.36 16.94 -9.21
CA ALA A 118 5.28 17.35 -10.61
C ALA A 118 3.84 17.22 -11.09
N GLU A 119 3.41 18.13 -11.97
CA GLU A 119 2.07 18.16 -12.52
C GLU A 119 2.03 17.50 -13.92
N GLY A 120 0.86 17.01 -14.33
CA GLY A 120 0.64 16.45 -15.67
C GLY A 120 1.38 15.13 -15.93
N THR A 121 1.83 14.46 -14.88
CA THR A 121 2.55 13.18 -14.95
C THR A 121 1.58 11.99 -15.03
N ARG A 122 0.30 12.19 -14.69
CA ARG A 122 -0.70 11.12 -14.55
C ARG A 122 -0.26 10.01 -13.59
N THR A 123 0.65 10.35 -12.68
CA THR A 123 1.27 9.44 -11.72
C THR A 123 1.18 10.08 -10.35
N ARG A 124 0.55 9.38 -9.42
CA ARG A 124 0.38 9.85 -8.06
C ARG A 124 0.98 8.86 -7.07
N ILE A 125 1.47 9.36 -5.95
CA ILE A 125 2.08 8.55 -4.89
C ILE A 125 1.39 8.83 -3.56
N SER A 126 1.19 7.80 -2.74
CA SER A 126 0.58 7.98 -1.43
C SER A 126 1.51 8.74 -0.48
N ILE A 127 0.94 9.75 0.19
CA ILE A 127 1.57 10.62 1.18
C ILE A 127 0.89 10.56 2.55
N GLY A 128 -0.32 9.99 2.64
CA GLY A 128 -1.08 9.80 3.87
C GLY A 128 -1.88 8.49 3.85
N PHE A 129 -2.42 8.11 5.00
CA PHE A 129 -3.21 6.89 5.19
C PHE A 129 -4.38 7.16 6.14
N ASP A 130 -5.57 6.72 5.74
CA ASP A 130 -6.78 6.75 6.56
C ASP A 130 -7.10 5.32 7.04
N GLN A 131 -6.89 5.08 8.33
CA GLN A 131 -7.10 3.76 8.92
C GLN A 131 -8.58 3.37 8.96
N ASP A 132 -9.49 4.31 9.20
CA ASP A 132 -10.91 3.99 9.34
C ASP A 132 -11.49 3.59 7.99
N ARG A 133 -11.14 4.33 6.93
CA ARG A 133 -11.45 3.96 5.54
C ARG A 133 -10.90 2.60 5.17
N PHE A 134 -9.64 2.33 5.53
CA PHE A 134 -9.03 1.04 5.28
C PHE A 134 -9.78 -0.11 5.95
N VAL A 135 -10.15 0.04 7.21
CA VAL A 135 -10.93 -0.97 7.93
C VAL A 135 -12.32 -1.13 7.32
N ASP A 136 -12.97 -0.03 6.91
CA ASP A 136 -14.27 -0.07 6.23
C ASP A 136 -14.21 -0.86 4.93
N VAL A 137 -13.18 -0.64 4.10
CA VAL A 137 -12.97 -1.41 2.86
C VAL A 137 -12.80 -2.90 3.15
N LEU A 138 -12.09 -3.28 4.22
CA LEU A 138 -11.92 -4.69 4.60
C LEU A 138 -13.22 -5.30 5.16
N ALA A 139 -14.03 -4.50 5.86
CA ALA A 139 -15.25 -4.96 6.52
C ALA A 139 -16.47 -5.09 5.59
N ASN A 140 -16.48 -4.35 4.47
CA ASN A 140 -17.48 -4.46 3.40
C ASN A 140 -17.32 -5.75 2.58
#